data_AF-A0A101SNR4-F1
#
_entry.id   AF-A0A101SNR4-F1
#
_cell.length_a   1.000
_cell.length_b   1.000
_cell.length_c   1.000
_cell.angle_alpha   90.00
_cell.angle_beta   90.00
_cell.angle_gamma   90.00
#
_symmetry.space_group_name_H-M   'P 1'
#
loop_
_entity.id
_entity.type
_entity.pdbx_description
1 polymer ?
#
loop_
_entity_poly.entity_id
_entity_poly.type
_entity_poly.pdbx_seq_one_letter_code
_entity_poly.pdbx_strand_id
1 'polypeptide(L)'
;MRVGGWGLELVCVCYLLIVYITSRGLIAAPRYRLLQARLRDCRARAEYLGGVCGEGSAQKAVVAAVAGRLAQLEQGGTVVWRLSARYGVIAIPLSKLAAAWRVLHTSERRLLGVEPDEEVLAQRESLVLQLRASGDAADEEMATRLAAADVGAVEGRALVLAAAQRVHETEDGAAERDYDQQRIALWLALTGLCAILLIGRVLDHRETMLLGALGGFLSPVVGVMRSQRPPSSWGVLVLAPVGGALAAVGGLLLVRMLADPDLNLLGQVFLENSWNTPERPIALAIALLFGFSGQLFSRLALTATGQLTAPAPGPRAV
;
A
#
# COMPACT_ATOMS: atom_id res chain seq x y z
N MET A 1 -37.10 7.14 23.76
CA MET A 1 -36.81 7.74 22.44
C MET A 1 -36.07 6.70 21.61
N ARG A 2 -36.65 6.19 20.52
CA ARG A 2 -35.95 5.28 19.60
C ARG A 2 -34.93 6.12 18.81
N VAL A 3 -33.76 6.33 19.41
CA VAL A 3 -32.59 6.86 18.70
C VAL A 3 -32.32 5.86 17.57
N GLY A 4 -32.42 6.33 16.33
CA GLY A 4 -32.43 5.49 15.15
C GLY A 4 -31.26 4.51 15.15
N GLY A 5 -31.55 3.21 15.10
CA GLY A 5 -30.57 2.13 15.08
C GLY A 5 -29.77 2.01 13.78
N TRP A 6 -29.46 3.15 13.16
CA TRP A 6 -28.75 3.31 11.89
C TRP A 6 -27.37 3.96 12.07
N GLY A 7 -26.99 4.30 13.31
CA GLY A 7 -25.74 5.02 13.59
C GLY A 7 -24.49 4.22 13.21
N LEU A 8 -24.44 2.92 13.55
CA LEU A 8 -23.30 2.06 13.23
C LEU A 8 -23.15 1.87 11.72
N GLU A 9 -24.27 1.67 11.03
CA GLU A 9 -24.37 1.48 9.59
C GLU A 9 -23.92 2.73 8.86
N LEU A 10 -24.39 3.89 9.29
CA LEU A 10 -23.99 5.17 8.73
C LEU A 10 -22.48 5.38 8.90
N VAL A 11 -21.92 5.10 10.08
CA VAL A 11 -20.48 5.21 10.34
C VAL A 11 -19.69 4.24 9.45
N CYS A 12 -20.11 2.98 9.32
CA CYS A 12 -19.46 2.00 8.46
C CYS A 12 -19.49 2.42 6.98
N VAL A 13 -20.64 2.91 6.48
CA VAL A 13 -20.77 3.38 5.10
C VAL A 13 -19.92 4.63 4.86
N CYS A 14 -19.97 5.62 5.75
CA CYS A 14 -19.14 6.82 5.67
C CYS A 14 -17.65 6.47 5.69
N TYR A 15 -17.25 5.55 6.58
CA TYR A 15 -15.88 5.08 6.67
C TYR A 15 -15.41 4.41 5.39
N LEU A 16 -16.21 3.48 4.84
CA LEU A 16 -15.91 2.81 3.58
C LEU A 16 -15.80 3.81 2.41
N LEU A 17 -16.68 4.80 2.38
CA LEU A 17 -16.68 5.86 1.37
C LEU A 17 -15.41 6.72 1.46
N ILE A 18 -15.00 7.12 2.67
CA ILE A 18 -13.75 7.85 2.90
C ILE A 18 -12.56 7.00 2.43
N VAL A 19 -12.45 5.74 2.88
CA VAL A 19 -11.37 4.83 2.48
C VAL A 19 -11.30 4.69 0.96
N TYR A 20 -12.45 4.52 0.30
CA TYR A 20 -12.52 4.40 -1.16
C TYR A 20 -12.09 5.68 -1.87
N ILE A 21 -12.56 6.85 -1.42
CA ILE A 21 -12.19 8.16 -1.99
C ILE A 21 -10.71 8.45 -1.76
N THR A 22 -10.17 8.19 -0.57
CA THR A 22 -8.75 8.40 -0.24
C THR A 22 -7.88 7.47 -1.09
N SER A 23 -8.21 6.17 -1.17
CA SER A 23 -7.48 5.20 -1.98
C SER A 23 -7.42 5.61 -3.46
N ARG A 24 -8.56 5.96 -4.04
CA ARG A 24 -8.66 6.27 -5.47
C ARG A 24 -8.21 7.70 -5.81
N GLY A 25 -8.51 8.66 -4.95
CA GLY A 25 -8.27 10.09 -5.18
C GLY A 25 -6.87 10.54 -4.79
N LEU A 26 -6.39 10.18 -3.61
CA LEU A 26 -5.12 10.69 -3.09
C LEU A 26 -3.91 9.84 -3.50
N ILE A 27 -4.10 8.56 -3.81
CA ILE A 27 -2.99 7.67 -4.18
C ILE A 27 -2.93 7.47 -5.70
N ALA A 28 -4.05 7.07 -6.33
CA ALA A 28 -4.04 6.74 -7.75
C ALA A 28 -3.91 7.97 -8.65
N ALA A 29 -4.53 9.11 -8.29
CA ALA A 29 -4.53 10.28 -9.15
C ALA A 29 -3.15 10.94 -9.32
N PRO A 30 -2.34 11.16 -8.26
CA PRO A 30 -0.98 11.70 -8.43
C PRO A 30 -0.08 10.77 -9.26
N ARG A 31 -0.11 9.46 -9.00
CA ARG A 31 0.66 8.48 -9.78
C ARG A 31 0.25 8.46 -11.25
N TYR A 32 -1.04 8.63 -11.53
CA TYR A 32 -1.52 8.73 -12.89
C TYR A 32 -1.12 10.06 -13.58
N ARG A 33 -1.16 11.19 -12.88
CA ARG A 33 -0.67 12.47 -13.42
C ARG A 33 0.82 12.41 -13.75
N LEU A 34 1.61 11.75 -12.89
CA LEU A 34 3.02 11.51 -13.14
C LEU A 34 3.22 10.62 -14.37
N LEU A 35 2.44 9.55 -14.52
CA LEU A 35 2.45 8.70 -15.71
C LEU A 35 2.14 9.51 -16.97
N GLN A 36 1.12 10.38 -16.94
CA GLN A 36 0.76 11.24 -18.07
C GLN A 36 1.89 12.21 -18.45
N ALA A 37 2.55 12.81 -17.46
CA ALA A 37 3.70 13.68 -17.70
C ALA A 37 4.83 12.90 -18.39
N ARG A 38 5.26 11.77 -17.81
CA ARG A 38 6.31 10.94 -18.41
C ARG A 38 5.95 10.37 -19.78
N LEU A 39 4.69 10.03 -20.02
CA LEU A 39 4.23 9.60 -21.35
C LEU A 39 4.42 10.70 -22.40
N ARG A 40 4.11 11.96 -22.05
CA ARG A 40 4.32 13.10 -22.94
C ARG A 40 5.80 13.33 -23.21
N ASP A 41 6.63 13.25 -22.17
CA ASP A 41 8.09 13.41 -22.30
C ASP A 41 8.68 12.30 -23.18
N CYS A 42 8.30 11.04 -22.93
CA CYS A 42 8.74 9.88 -23.71
C CYS A 42 8.32 10.00 -25.18
N ARG A 43 7.12 10.51 -25.44
CA ARG A 43 6.61 10.77 -26.78
C ARG A 43 7.38 11.89 -27.48
N ALA A 44 7.60 13.02 -26.83
CA ALA A 44 8.39 14.12 -27.38
C ALA A 44 9.80 13.64 -27.73
N ARG A 45 10.39 12.78 -26.89
CA ARG A 45 11.69 12.16 -27.14
C ARG A 45 11.66 11.22 -28.35
N ALA A 46 10.63 10.38 -28.48
CA ALA A 46 10.44 9.53 -29.65
C ALA A 46 10.26 10.34 -30.95
N GLU A 47 9.49 11.42 -30.91
CA GLU A 47 9.28 12.32 -32.06
C GLU A 47 10.60 13.01 -32.48
N TYR A 48 11.38 13.51 -31.52
CA TYR A 48 12.71 14.07 -31.77
C TYR A 48 13.65 13.05 -32.42
N LEU A 49 13.80 11.86 -31.83
CA LEU A 49 14.66 10.81 -32.37
C LEU A 49 14.19 10.34 -33.75
N GLY A 50 12.88 10.34 -34.01
CA GLY A 50 12.30 10.00 -35.30
C GLY A 50 12.71 10.96 -36.43
N GLY A 51 12.96 12.23 -36.10
CA GLY A 51 13.47 13.24 -37.03
C GLY A 51 14.99 13.19 -37.23
N VAL A 52 15.75 12.73 -36.22
CA VAL A 52 17.22 12.62 -36.28
C VAL A 52 17.67 11.32 -36.94
N CYS A 53 16.90 10.24 -36.81
CA CYS A 53 17.23 8.95 -37.40
C CYS A 53 17.11 8.97 -38.94
N GLY A 54 18.13 8.45 -39.62
CA GLY A 54 18.11 8.29 -41.09
C GLY A 54 16.94 7.43 -41.57
N GLU A 55 16.39 7.77 -42.74
CA GLU A 55 15.30 6.99 -43.35
C GLU A 55 15.72 5.55 -43.60
N GLY A 56 14.83 4.59 -43.29
CA GLY A 56 15.10 3.16 -43.45
C GLY A 56 16.06 2.55 -42.41
N SER A 57 16.56 3.32 -41.45
CA SER A 57 17.42 2.79 -40.38
C SER A 57 16.65 1.88 -39.39
N ALA A 58 17.34 0.88 -38.84
CA ALA A 58 16.79 0.03 -37.78
C ALA A 58 16.37 0.85 -36.54
N GLN A 59 17.10 1.93 -36.25
CA GLN A 59 16.80 2.90 -35.20
C GLN A 59 15.43 3.58 -35.42
N LYS A 60 15.14 4.04 -36.65
CA LYS A 60 13.84 4.64 -37.00
C LYS A 60 12.69 3.64 -36.81
N ALA A 61 12.91 2.36 -37.13
CA ALA A 61 11.91 1.31 -36.90
C ALA A 61 11.63 1.09 -35.40
N VAL A 62 12.66 1.11 -34.55
CA VAL A 62 12.50 1.02 -33.08
C VAL A 62 11.70 2.22 -32.56
N VAL A 63 12.06 3.43 -32.97
CA VAL A 63 11.36 4.66 -32.57
C VAL A 63 9.89 4.65 -33.01
N ALA A 64 9.60 4.24 -34.25
CA ALA A 64 8.23 4.11 -34.75
C ALA A 64 7.42 3.06 -33.96
N ALA A 65 8.04 1.92 -33.61
CA ALA A 65 7.40 0.90 -32.79
C ALA A 65 7.10 1.39 -31.37
N VAL A 66 7.99 2.20 -30.78
CA VAL A 66 7.76 2.86 -29.49
C VAL A 66 6.61 3.87 -29.59
N ALA A 67 6.65 4.78 -30.56
CA ALA A 67 5.58 5.76 -30.77
C ALA A 67 4.21 5.10 -30.96
N GLY A 68 4.14 4.01 -31.74
CA GLY A 68 2.92 3.22 -31.92
C GLY A 68 2.40 2.60 -30.63
N ARG A 69 3.29 2.03 -29.79
CA ARG A 69 2.90 1.51 -28.46
C ARG A 69 2.41 2.60 -27.52
N LEU A 70 3.07 3.76 -27.49
CA LEU A 70 2.67 4.91 -26.67
C LEU A 70 1.29 5.43 -27.09
N ALA A 71 1.04 5.52 -28.40
CA ALA A 71 -0.28 5.90 -28.94
C ALA A 71 -1.37 4.88 -28.56
N GLN A 72 -1.07 3.58 -28.62
CA GLN A 72 -2.00 2.53 -28.16
C GLN A 72 -2.31 2.64 -26.67
N LEU A 73 -1.34 3.00 -25.83
CA LEU A 73 -1.56 3.18 -24.40
C LEU A 73 -2.51 4.35 -24.10
N GLU A 74 -2.45 5.41 -24.90
CA GLU A 74 -3.28 6.61 -24.80
C GLU A 74 -4.70 6.35 -25.34
N GLN A 75 -4.80 5.75 -26.52
CA GLN A 75 -6.08 5.46 -27.19
C GLN A 75 -6.83 4.27 -26.58
N GLY A 76 -6.11 3.26 -26.08
CA GLY A 76 -6.66 1.97 -25.66
C GLY A 76 -7.47 2.00 -24.37
N GLY A 77 -7.66 3.16 -23.74
CA GLY A 77 -8.40 3.24 -22.48
C GLY A 77 -7.79 2.35 -21.38
N THR A 78 -6.49 2.05 -21.47
CA THR A 78 -5.82 1.18 -20.50
C THR A 78 -5.93 1.75 -19.09
N VAL A 79 -5.99 3.07 -18.94
CA VAL A 79 -6.43 3.71 -17.70
C VAL A 79 -7.67 4.57 -18.00
N VAL A 80 -8.84 3.94 -18.18
CA VAL A 80 -10.09 4.69 -18.39
C VAL A 80 -10.37 5.53 -17.15
N TRP A 81 -10.38 6.85 -17.34
CA TRP A 81 -11.10 7.79 -16.48
C TRP A 81 -12.59 7.45 -16.53
N ARG A 82 -13.06 6.58 -15.64
CA ARG A 82 -14.50 6.45 -15.42
C ARG A 82 -14.87 7.44 -14.34
N LEU A 83 -15.20 8.65 -14.76
CA LEU A 83 -16.03 9.52 -13.94
C LEU A 83 -17.41 8.88 -13.97
N SER A 84 -17.81 8.25 -12.87
CA SER A 84 -19.21 7.88 -12.73
C SER A 84 -20.01 9.18 -12.69
N ALA A 85 -20.68 9.51 -13.79
CA ALA A 85 -21.51 10.73 -13.89
C ALA A 85 -22.57 10.82 -12.77
N ARG A 86 -22.93 9.68 -12.15
CA ARG A 86 -23.86 9.62 -11.02
C ARG A 86 -23.24 9.88 -9.65
N TYR A 87 -21.95 9.63 -9.46
CA TYR A 87 -21.33 9.69 -8.13
C TYR A 87 -20.11 10.61 -8.05
N GLY A 88 -19.65 11.18 -9.17
CA GLY A 88 -18.45 12.02 -9.20
C GLY A 88 -17.15 11.29 -8.83
N VAL A 89 -17.20 9.95 -8.70
CA VAL A 89 -16.08 9.14 -8.23
C VAL A 89 -15.18 8.74 -9.39
N ILE A 90 -13.89 9.05 -9.25
CA ILE A 90 -12.82 8.73 -10.19
C ILE A 90 -12.33 7.31 -9.88
N ALA A 91 -12.55 6.36 -10.78
CA ALA A 91 -12.07 4.99 -10.61
C ALA A 91 -10.89 4.68 -11.54
N ILE A 92 -9.66 4.85 -11.04
CA ILE A 92 -8.44 4.40 -11.72
C ILE A 92 -8.10 2.99 -11.22
N PRO A 93 -8.22 1.92 -12.03
CA PRO A 93 -7.83 0.58 -11.61
C PRO A 93 -6.30 0.50 -11.48
N LEU A 94 -5.82 0.30 -10.24
CA LEU A 94 -4.39 0.27 -9.90
C LEU A 94 -3.61 -0.79 -10.68
N SER A 95 -4.23 -1.95 -10.95
CA SER A 95 -3.63 -3.02 -11.77
C SER A 95 -3.34 -2.57 -13.21
N LYS A 96 -4.24 -1.78 -13.82
CA LYS A 96 -3.98 -1.26 -15.17
C LYS A 96 -2.99 -0.11 -15.15
N LEU A 97 -2.95 0.67 -14.07
CA LEU A 97 -1.92 1.69 -13.86
C LEU A 97 -0.52 1.05 -13.79
N ALA A 98 -0.37 -0.06 -13.03
CA ALA A 98 0.87 -0.83 -12.99
C ALA A 98 1.28 -1.35 -14.38
N ALA A 99 0.33 -1.93 -15.12
CA ALA A 99 0.60 -2.41 -16.48
C ALA A 99 1.05 -1.27 -17.42
N ALA A 100 0.46 -0.08 -17.28
CA ALA A 100 0.84 1.08 -18.08
C ALA A 100 2.25 1.59 -17.76
N TRP A 101 2.66 1.57 -16.49
CA TRP A 101 4.03 1.87 -16.08
C TRP A 101 5.04 0.91 -16.69
N ARG A 102 4.79 -0.41 -16.65
CA ARG A 102 5.68 -1.40 -17.30
C ARG A 102 5.84 -1.16 -18.81
N VAL A 103 4.76 -0.75 -19.49
CA VAL A 103 4.82 -0.42 -20.93
C VAL A 103 5.63 0.84 -21.17
N LEU A 104 5.48 1.86 -20.32
CA LEU A 104 6.28 3.10 -20.36
C LEU A 104 7.76 2.78 -20.13
N HIS A 105 8.12 2.09 -19.06
CA HIS A 105 9.51 1.70 -18.75
C HIS A 105 10.16 0.86 -19.85
N THR A 106 9.38 -0.01 -20.50
CA THR A 106 9.85 -0.76 -21.66
C THR A 106 10.08 0.12 -22.88
N SER A 107 9.27 1.17 -23.04
CA SER A 107 9.40 2.14 -24.13
C SER A 107 10.60 3.07 -23.91
N GLU A 108 10.79 3.58 -22.69
CA GLU A 108 11.95 4.39 -22.30
C GLU A 108 13.27 3.65 -22.52
N ARG A 109 13.37 2.38 -22.10
CA ARG A 109 14.55 1.54 -22.36
C ARG A 109 14.83 1.36 -23.86
N ARG A 110 13.79 1.19 -24.67
CA ARG A 110 13.95 1.06 -26.13
C ARG A 110 14.43 2.35 -26.78
N LEU A 111 14.00 3.51 -26.29
CA LEU A 111 14.48 4.81 -26.75
C LEU A 111 15.93 5.06 -26.34
N LEU A 112 16.30 4.71 -25.10
CA LEU A 112 17.68 4.79 -24.61
C LEU A 112 18.67 3.99 -25.49
N GLY A 113 18.20 2.88 -26.06
CA GLY A 113 18.98 2.08 -27.02
C GLY A 113 19.26 2.78 -28.36
N VAL A 114 18.57 3.87 -28.67
CA VAL A 114 18.67 4.63 -29.94
C VAL A 114 19.20 6.05 -29.74
N GLU A 115 19.26 6.54 -28.51
CA GLU A 115 19.71 7.88 -28.18
C GLU A 115 21.19 8.17 -28.49
N PRO A 116 21.56 9.46 -28.67
CA PRO A 116 22.95 9.87 -28.81
C PRO A 116 23.72 9.65 -27.50
N ASP A 117 25.04 9.45 -27.60
CA ASP A 117 25.87 9.06 -26.46
C ASP A 117 25.88 10.10 -25.33
N GLU A 118 25.71 11.39 -25.65
CA GLU A 118 25.58 12.49 -24.67
C GLU A 118 24.37 12.29 -23.73
N GLU A 119 23.22 11.91 -24.28
CA GLU A 119 21.99 11.63 -23.52
C GLU A 119 22.15 10.36 -22.69
N VAL A 120 22.82 9.33 -23.23
CA VAL A 120 23.10 8.09 -22.51
C VAL A 120 24.03 8.34 -21.33
N LEU A 121 25.02 9.23 -21.47
CA LEU A 121 25.90 9.66 -20.38
C LEU A 121 25.13 10.37 -19.26
N ALA A 122 24.22 11.29 -19.60
CA ALA A 122 23.38 11.95 -18.59
C ALA A 122 22.48 10.95 -17.85
N GLN A 123 21.90 9.98 -18.57
CA GLN A 123 21.09 8.93 -17.97
C GLN A 123 21.91 7.99 -17.07
N ARG A 124 23.15 7.69 -17.45
CA ARG A 124 24.08 6.90 -16.63
C ARG A 124 24.25 7.50 -15.24
N GLU A 125 24.48 8.81 -15.14
CA GLU A 125 24.68 9.49 -13.86
C GLU A 125 23.45 9.37 -12.95
N SER A 126 22.26 9.59 -13.51
CA SER A 126 20.99 9.40 -12.80
C SER A 126 20.81 7.96 -12.30
N LEU A 127 21.11 6.96 -13.14
CA LEU A 127 21.00 5.54 -12.77
C LEU A 127 21.99 5.14 -11.67
N VAL A 128 23.23 5.65 -11.71
CA VAL A 128 24.21 5.41 -10.63
C VAL A 128 23.70 5.93 -9.29
N LEU A 129 23.12 7.14 -9.26
CA LEU A 129 22.56 7.70 -8.03
C LEU A 129 21.40 6.87 -7.50
N GLN A 130 20.51 6.41 -8.38
CA GLN A 130 19.36 5.59 -7.99
C GLN A 130 19.77 4.21 -7.47
N LEU A 131 20.72 3.54 -8.14
CA LEU A 131 21.24 2.25 -7.71
C LEU A 131 21.91 2.33 -6.34
N ARG A 132 22.75 3.35 -6.11
CA ARG A 132 23.39 3.59 -4.79
C ARG A 132 22.38 3.89 -3.68
N ALA A 133 21.29 4.57 -4.02
CA ALA A 133 20.23 4.90 -3.05
C ALA A 133 19.45 3.66 -2.56
N SER A 134 19.48 2.54 -3.30
CA SER A 134 18.77 1.31 -2.92
C SER A 134 19.33 0.64 -1.65
N GLY A 135 20.64 0.76 -1.41
CA GLY A 135 21.35 0.06 -0.34
C GLY A 135 21.51 -1.46 -0.54
N ASP A 136 21.14 -2.02 -1.69
CA ASP A 136 21.38 -3.42 -2.03
C ASP A 136 22.83 -3.62 -2.53
N ALA A 137 23.51 -4.64 -2.03
CA ALA A 137 24.90 -4.94 -2.40
C ALA A 137 25.03 -5.23 -3.90
N ALA A 138 24.03 -5.88 -4.52
CA ALA A 138 24.03 -6.15 -5.96
C ALA A 138 23.87 -4.85 -6.78
N ASP A 139 23.08 -3.90 -6.28
CA ASP A 139 22.87 -2.62 -6.96
C ASP A 139 24.09 -1.70 -6.79
N GLU A 140 24.82 -1.79 -5.67
CA GLU A 140 26.10 -1.10 -5.47
C GLU A 140 27.19 -1.65 -6.41
N GLU A 141 27.27 -2.98 -6.57
CA GLU A 141 28.16 -3.60 -7.56
C GLU A 141 27.82 -3.13 -8.99
N MET A 142 26.53 -3.09 -9.34
CA MET A 142 26.10 -2.60 -10.64
C MET A 142 26.42 -1.11 -10.83
N ALA A 143 26.25 -0.28 -9.79
CA ALA A 143 26.57 1.14 -9.83
C ALA A 143 28.07 1.40 -10.04
N THR A 144 28.93 0.62 -9.37
CA THR A 144 30.40 0.74 -9.54
C THR A 144 30.84 0.32 -10.94
N ARG A 145 30.30 -0.78 -11.47
CA ARG A 145 30.55 -1.21 -12.86
C ARG A 145 30.06 -0.19 -13.87
N LEU A 146 28.89 0.41 -13.63
CA LEU A 146 28.30 1.43 -14.49
C LEU A 146 29.11 2.73 -14.49
N ALA A 147 29.61 3.15 -13.32
CA ALA A 147 30.44 4.35 -13.20
C ALA A 147 31.79 4.22 -13.95
N ALA A 148 32.35 3.01 -14.00
CA ALA A 148 33.61 2.73 -14.68
C ALA A 148 33.47 2.43 -16.19
N ALA A 149 32.24 2.21 -16.68
CA ALA A 149 31.99 1.83 -18.07
C ALA A 149 32.13 3.00 -19.04
N ASP A 150 32.79 2.75 -20.18
CA ASP A 150 32.82 3.65 -21.32
C ASP A 150 31.52 3.53 -22.14
N VAL A 151 30.72 4.59 -22.15
CA VAL A 151 29.41 4.62 -22.84
C VAL A 151 29.54 4.56 -24.36
N GLY A 152 30.68 4.98 -24.91
CA GLY A 152 30.96 4.86 -26.35
C GLY A 152 31.18 3.42 -26.80
N ALA A 153 31.50 2.51 -25.88
CA ALA A 153 31.62 1.09 -26.16
C ALA A 153 30.25 0.39 -26.13
N VAL A 154 30.07 -0.60 -27.01
CA VAL A 154 28.85 -1.44 -27.07
C VAL A 154 28.53 -2.07 -25.71
N GLU A 155 29.57 -2.51 -24.98
CA GLU A 155 29.45 -3.09 -23.64
C GLU A 155 28.96 -2.07 -22.60
N GLY A 156 29.46 -0.84 -22.63
CA GLY A 156 29.02 0.20 -21.71
C GLY A 156 27.57 0.61 -21.96
N ARG A 157 27.16 0.70 -23.22
CA ARG A 157 25.76 0.95 -23.58
C ARG A 157 24.83 -0.19 -23.16
N ALA A 158 25.26 -1.44 -23.34
CA ALA A 158 24.52 -2.60 -22.85
C ALA A 158 24.36 -2.57 -21.31
N LEU A 159 25.40 -2.12 -20.60
CA LEU A 159 25.38 -2.01 -19.14
C LEU A 159 24.45 -0.89 -18.65
N VAL A 160 24.38 0.24 -19.36
CA VAL A 160 23.37 1.30 -19.09
C VAL A 160 21.94 0.76 -19.27
N LEU A 161 21.68 0.00 -20.34
CA LEU A 161 20.36 -0.61 -20.56
C LEU A 161 20.00 -1.64 -19.49
N ALA A 162 20.97 -2.44 -19.04
CA ALA A 162 20.79 -3.39 -17.96
C ALA A 162 20.51 -2.68 -16.61
N ALA A 163 21.22 -1.59 -16.32
CA ALA A 163 20.97 -0.76 -15.15
C ALA A 163 19.57 -0.13 -15.18
N ALA A 164 19.16 0.43 -16.32
CA ALA A 164 17.81 0.98 -16.49
C ALA A 164 16.73 -0.10 -16.31
N GLN A 165 16.97 -1.32 -16.81
CA GLN A 165 16.09 -2.47 -16.56
C GLN A 165 15.98 -2.80 -15.07
N ARG A 166 17.10 -2.92 -14.37
CA ARG A 166 17.13 -3.25 -12.95
C ARG A 166 16.39 -2.21 -12.10
N VAL A 167 16.61 -0.92 -12.37
CA VAL A 167 15.91 0.18 -11.68
C VAL A 167 14.41 0.10 -11.93
N HIS A 168 13.97 0.01 -13.19
CA HIS A 168 12.55 -0.05 -13.53
C HIS A 168 11.85 -1.31 -12.96
N GLU A 169 12.52 -2.47 -12.94
CA GLU A 169 11.98 -3.68 -12.33
C GLU A 169 11.79 -3.53 -10.80
N THR A 170 12.73 -2.86 -10.13
CA THR A 170 12.61 -2.56 -8.70
C THR A 170 11.46 -1.59 -8.43
N GLU A 171 11.30 -0.55 -9.24
CA GLU A 171 10.18 0.41 -9.14
C GLU A 171 8.82 -0.27 -9.39
N ASP A 172 8.72 -1.07 -10.46
CA ASP A 172 7.49 -1.80 -10.81
C ASP A 172 7.13 -2.81 -9.72
N GLY A 173 8.12 -3.58 -9.23
CA GLY A 173 7.93 -4.54 -8.15
C GLY A 173 7.57 -3.90 -6.80
N ALA A 174 8.07 -2.70 -6.51
CA ALA A 174 7.63 -1.94 -5.33
C ALA A 174 6.18 -1.46 -5.49
N ALA A 175 5.83 -0.89 -6.65
CA ALA A 175 4.47 -0.42 -6.92
C ALA A 175 3.44 -1.55 -6.89
N GLU A 176 3.76 -2.73 -7.42
CA GLU A 176 2.88 -3.90 -7.38
C GLU A 176 2.62 -4.38 -5.96
N ARG A 177 3.68 -4.47 -5.13
CA ARG A 177 3.54 -4.81 -3.72
C ARG A 177 2.64 -3.81 -2.99
N ASP A 178 2.79 -2.51 -3.24
CA ASP A 178 1.91 -1.49 -2.67
C ASP A 178 0.44 -1.72 -3.07
N TYR A 179 0.18 -2.00 -4.35
CA TYR A 179 -1.18 -2.22 -4.85
C TYR A 179 -1.82 -3.49 -4.29
N ASP A 180 -1.04 -4.57 -4.16
CA ASP A 180 -1.50 -5.81 -3.56
C ASP A 180 -1.82 -5.63 -2.08
N GLN A 181 -0.96 -4.93 -1.33
CA GLN A 181 -1.21 -4.57 0.06
C GLN A 181 -2.48 -3.73 0.21
N GLN A 182 -2.70 -2.75 -0.68
CA GLN A 182 -3.92 -1.93 -0.69
C GLN A 182 -5.17 -2.76 -1.00
N ARG A 183 -5.09 -3.68 -1.96
CA ARG A 183 -6.20 -4.58 -2.32
C ARG A 183 -6.56 -5.50 -1.15
N ILE A 184 -5.56 -6.12 -0.53
CA ILE A 184 -5.75 -6.97 0.64
C ILE A 184 -6.34 -6.17 1.80
N ALA A 185 -5.81 -4.97 2.07
CA ALA A 185 -6.32 -4.10 3.13
C ALA A 185 -7.78 -3.67 2.89
N LEU A 186 -8.14 -3.31 1.65
CA LEU A 186 -9.52 -2.93 1.31
C LEU A 186 -10.47 -4.13 1.45
N TRP A 187 -10.04 -5.32 1.04
CA TRP A 187 -10.81 -6.54 1.19
C TRP A 187 -11.02 -6.88 2.67
N LEU A 188 -9.95 -6.86 3.47
CA LEU A 188 -10.00 -7.09 4.91
C LEU A 188 -10.86 -6.05 5.63
N ALA A 189 -10.79 -4.78 5.23
CA ALA A 189 -11.63 -3.72 5.78
C ALA A 189 -13.11 -3.98 5.45
N LEU A 190 -13.43 -4.39 4.23
CA LEU A 190 -14.79 -4.74 3.84
C LEU A 190 -15.31 -5.93 4.65
N THR A 191 -14.55 -7.02 4.73
CA THR A 191 -14.95 -8.21 5.50
C THR A 191 -15.08 -7.90 6.99
N GLY A 192 -14.17 -7.08 7.53
CA GLY A 192 -14.22 -6.67 8.93
C GLY A 192 -15.39 -5.74 9.24
N LEU A 193 -15.74 -4.81 8.34
CA LEU A 193 -16.95 -4.00 8.47
C LEU A 193 -18.22 -4.86 8.42
N CYS A 194 -18.27 -5.86 7.54
CA CYS A 194 -19.38 -6.82 7.53
C CYS A 194 -19.49 -7.57 8.87
N ALA A 195 -18.37 -8.01 9.45
CA ALA A 195 -18.34 -8.64 10.77
C ALA A 195 -18.80 -7.69 11.89
N ILE A 196 -18.34 -6.43 11.88
CA ILE A 196 -18.75 -5.40 12.83
C ILE A 196 -20.27 -5.16 12.76
N LEU A 197 -20.81 -5.04 11.55
CA LEU A 197 -22.25 -4.87 11.34
C LEU A 197 -23.04 -6.08 11.82
N LEU A 198 -22.55 -7.30 11.53
CA LEU A 198 -23.19 -8.54 11.98
C LEU A 198 -23.23 -8.61 13.50
N ILE A 199 -22.09 -8.42 14.17
CA ILE A 199 -22.00 -8.49 15.63
C ILE A 199 -22.79 -7.36 16.28
N GLY A 200 -22.67 -6.12 15.79
CA GLY A 200 -23.40 -4.98 16.32
C GLY A 200 -24.92 -5.07 16.14
N ARG A 201 -25.40 -5.76 15.10
CA ARG A 201 -26.84 -6.00 14.87
C ARG A 201 -27.37 -7.20 15.65
N VAL A 202 -26.67 -8.32 15.60
CA VAL A 202 -27.15 -9.61 16.14
C VAL A 202 -26.95 -9.70 17.65
N LEU A 203 -25.85 -9.15 18.17
CA LEU A 203 -25.49 -9.22 19.58
C LEU A 203 -25.68 -7.87 20.31
N ASP A 204 -26.26 -6.86 19.65
CA ASP A 204 -26.54 -5.52 20.19
C ASP A 204 -25.34 -4.73 20.76
N HIS A 205 -24.12 -5.08 20.34
CA HIS A 205 -22.86 -4.47 20.79
C HIS A 205 -22.45 -3.20 20.03
N ARG A 206 -23.41 -2.33 19.67
CA ARG A 206 -23.16 -1.20 18.77
C ARG A 206 -22.21 -0.16 19.35
N GLU A 207 -22.48 0.27 20.58
CA GLU A 207 -21.70 1.33 21.24
C GLU A 207 -20.27 0.86 21.56
N THR A 208 -20.15 -0.38 22.04
CA THR A 208 -18.85 -1.03 22.29
C THR A 208 -18.02 -1.15 21.01
N MET A 209 -18.64 -1.45 19.86
CA MET A 209 -17.96 -1.49 18.56
C MET A 209 -17.46 -0.12 18.12
N LEU A 210 -18.28 0.93 18.29
CA LEU A 210 -17.90 2.30 17.93
C LEU A 210 -16.73 2.81 18.78
N LEU A 211 -16.75 2.55 20.10
CA LEU A 211 -15.65 2.93 20.98
C LEU A 211 -14.39 2.09 20.73
N GLY A 212 -14.53 0.81 20.42
CA GLY A 212 -13.43 -0.02 19.96
C GLY A 212 -12.77 0.55 18.70
N ALA A 213 -13.59 0.92 17.71
CA ALA A 213 -13.11 1.55 16.48
C ALA A 213 -12.40 2.87 16.73
N LEU A 214 -12.96 3.69 17.64
CA LEU A 214 -12.34 4.94 18.07
C LEU A 214 -10.97 4.70 18.72
N GLY A 215 -10.85 3.72 19.61
CA GLY A 215 -9.58 3.32 20.21
C GLY A 215 -8.55 2.89 19.15
N GLY A 216 -8.99 2.06 18.20
CA GLY A 216 -8.16 1.62 17.07
C GLY A 216 -7.69 2.76 16.19
N PHE A 217 -8.52 3.78 15.96
CA PHE A 217 -8.16 4.98 15.21
C PHE A 217 -7.17 5.89 15.96
N LEU A 218 -7.36 6.07 17.28
CA LEU A 218 -6.50 6.94 18.09
C LEU A 218 -5.07 6.42 18.21
N SER A 219 -4.88 5.09 18.20
CA SER A 219 -3.57 4.47 18.36
C SER A 219 -2.53 4.94 17.31
N PRO A 220 -2.80 4.88 15.99
CA PRO A 220 -1.93 5.49 14.98
C PRO A 220 -1.77 7.00 15.09
N VAL A 221 -2.82 7.75 15.44
CA VAL A 221 -2.77 9.22 15.57
C VAL A 221 -1.78 9.63 16.67
N VAL A 222 -1.83 8.96 17.82
CA VAL A 222 -0.88 9.18 18.91
C VAL A 222 0.54 8.78 18.50
N GLY A 223 0.70 7.71 17.73
CA GLY A 223 1.99 7.30 17.17
C GLY A 223 2.62 8.39 16.30
N VAL A 224 1.84 8.98 15.40
CA VAL A 224 2.26 10.10 14.53
C VAL A 224 2.63 11.34 15.35
N MET A 225 1.81 11.70 16.34
CA MET A 225 2.11 12.85 17.23
C MET A 225 3.39 12.66 18.05
N ARG A 226 3.75 11.41 18.35
CA ARG A 226 4.97 11.08 19.12
C ARG A 226 6.20 10.89 18.23
N SER A 227 6.13 11.23 16.94
CA SER A 227 7.21 11.02 15.97
C SER A 227 7.72 9.57 15.91
N GLN A 228 6.91 8.61 16.37
CA GLN A 228 7.19 7.21 16.10
C GLN A 228 7.01 7.03 14.60
N ARG A 229 7.98 6.37 13.94
CA ARG A 229 8.00 6.22 12.46
C ARG A 229 6.57 6.01 11.95
N PRO A 230 6.11 6.82 10.98
CA PRO A 230 4.73 6.74 10.51
C PRO A 230 4.44 5.29 10.12
N PRO A 231 3.23 4.78 10.40
CA PRO A 231 2.87 3.41 10.01
C PRO A 231 3.18 3.25 8.53
N SER A 232 4.09 2.33 8.23
CA SER A 232 4.78 2.24 6.93
C SER A 232 3.88 1.84 5.77
N SER A 233 2.60 1.56 6.01
CA SER A 233 1.64 1.25 4.95
C SER A 233 0.26 1.84 5.23
N TRP A 234 -0.34 2.42 4.20
CA TRP A 234 -1.72 2.90 4.19
C TRP A 234 -2.72 1.83 4.66
N GLY A 235 -2.44 0.56 4.37
CA GLY A 235 -3.27 -0.56 4.82
C GLY A 235 -3.42 -0.66 6.35
N VAL A 236 -2.37 -0.33 7.11
CA VAL A 236 -2.43 -0.32 8.59
C VAL A 236 -3.39 0.77 9.09
N LEU A 237 -3.38 1.96 8.47
CA LEU A 237 -4.28 3.05 8.84
C LEU A 237 -5.74 2.72 8.55
N VAL A 238 -6.01 2.00 7.45
CA VAL A 238 -7.36 1.56 7.06
C VAL A 238 -7.85 0.38 7.91
N LEU A 239 -6.96 -0.48 8.38
CA LEU A 239 -7.38 -1.62 9.20
C LEU A 239 -7.45 -1.28 10.69
N ALA A 240 -6.81 -0.21 11.16
CA ALA A 240 -6.73 0.09 12.59
C ALA A 240 -8.12 0.27 13.26
N PRO A 241 -9.07 1.04 12.71
CA PRO A 241 -10.41 1.17 13.31
C PRO A 241 -11.19 -0.15 13.27
N VAL A 242 -11.06 -0.92 12.19
CA VAL A 242 -11.73 -2.22 12.02
C VAL A 242 -11.19 -3.23 13.03
N GLY A 243 -9.86 -3.32 13.16
CA GLY A 243 -9.19 -4.15 14.14
C GLY A 243 -9.51 -3.73 15.58
N GLY A 244 -9.58 -2.43 15.86
CA GLY A 244 -9.96 -1.91 17.17
C GLY A 244 -11.38 -2.30 17.58
N ALA A 245 -12.35 -2.22 16.67
CA ALA A 245 -13.72 -2.65 16.93
C ALA A 245 -13.80 -4.14 17.27
N LEU A 246 -13.13 -4.99 16.49
CA LEU A 246 -13.10 -6.44 16.74
C LEU A 246 -12.34 -6.78 18.03
N ALA A 247 -11.23 -6.09 18.31
CA ALA A 247 -10.46 -6.25 19.54
C ALA A 247 -11.26 -5.85 20.78
N ALA A 248 -12.13 -4.83 20.70
CA ALA A 248 -13.01 -4.44 21.79
C ALA A 248 -13.97 -5.56 22.19
N VAL A 249 -14.61 -6.21 21.22
CA VAL A 249 -15.52 -7.33 21.48
C VAL A 249 -14.76 -8.56 21.95
N GLY A 250 -13.62 -8.89 21.34
CA GLY A 250 -12.75 -9.95 21.83
C GLY A 250 -12.26 -9.71 23.26
N GLY A 251 -11.90 -8.47 23.59
CA GLY A 251 -11.49 -8.05 24.93
C GLY A 251 -12.61 -8.15 25.96
N LEU A 252 -13.83 -7.78 25.60
CA LEU A 252 -15.00 -7.96 26.46
C LEU A 252 -15.31 -9.43 26.74
N LEU A 253 -15.21 -10.30 25.72
CA LEU A 253 -15.34 -11.75 25.89
C LEU A 253 -14.23 -12.32 26.78
N LEU A 254 -13.00 -11.85 26.60
CA LEU A 254 -11.86 -12.25 27.44
C LEU A 254 -12.07 -11.83 28.90
N VAL A 255 -12.51 -10.59 29.14
CA VAL A 255 -12.83 -10.10 30.49
C VAL A 255 -13.95 -10.93 31.11
N ARG A 256 -14.99 -11.27 30.34
CA ARG A 256 -16.07 -12.15 30.80
C ARG A 256 -15.52 -13.53 31.20
N MET A 257 -14.68 -14.14 30.35
CA MET A 257 -14.09 -15.45 30.61
C MET A 257 -13.20 -15.42 31.86
N LEU A 258 -12.39 -14.38 32.05
CA LEU A 258 -11.53 -14.20 33.22
C LEU A 258 -12.32 -13.91 34.52
N ALA A 259 -13.53 -13.36 34.37
CA ALA A 259 -14.44 -13.09 35.48
C ALA A 259 -15.38 -14.26 35.79
N ASP A 260 -15.32 -15.34 35.01
CA ASP A 260 -16.15 -16.52 35.20
C ASP A 260 -15.86 -17.12 36.60
N PRO A 261 -16.87 -17.44 37.43
CA PRO A 261 -16.70 -18.00 38.77
C PRO A 261 -15.76 -19.21 38.87
N ASP A 262 -15.59 -19.97 37.78
CA ASP A 262 -14.67 -21.11 37.74
C ASP A 262 -13.19 -20.70 37.68
N LEU A 263 -12.88 -19.52 37.11
CA LEU A 263 -11.53 -18.96 37.02
C LEU A 263 -11.28 -17.89 38.10
N ASN A 264 -12.31 -17.11 38.44
CA ASN A 264 -12.37 -16.09 39.51
C ASN A 264 -11.14 -15.16 39.60
N LEU A 265 -10.53 -14.82 38.47
CA LEU A 265 -9.35 -13.95 38.40
C LEU A 265 -9.75 -12.47 38.42
N LEU A 266 -10.92 -12.14 37.86
CA LEU A 266 -11.53 -10.83 37.89
C LEU A 266 -12.83 -10.92 38.70
N GLY A 267 -12.99 -10.10 39.74
CA GLY A 267 -14.17 -10.16 40.62
C GLY A 267 -15.51 -9.97 39.87
N GLN A 268 -16.61 -10.39 40.53
CA GLN A 268 -17.98 -10.42 39.98
C GLN A 268 -18.46 -9.10 39.35
N VAL A 269 -17.91 -7.96 39.79
CA VAL A 269 -18.20 -6.64 39.21
C VAL A 269 -17.95 -6.62 37.70
N PHE A 270 -16.95 -7.33 37.19
CA PHE A 270 -16.68 -7.38 35.75
C PHE A 270 -17.62 -8.34 35.00
N LEU A 271 -18.14 -9.37 35.65
CA LEU A 271 -19.07 -10.32 35.03
C LEU A 271 -20.43 -9.65 34.75
N GLU A 272 -20.90 -8.80 35.66
CA GLU A 272 -22.17 -8.08 35.54
C GLU A 272 -22.09 -6.81 34.67
N ASN A 273 -20.90 -6.23 34.50
CA ASN A 273 -20.71 -4.93 33.84
C ASN A 273 -19.94 -4.99 32.51
N SER A 274 -19.72 -6.17 31.93
CA SER A 274 -18.93 -6.33 30.69
C SER A 274 -19.78 -6.67 29.46
N TRP A 275 -20.11 -7.94 29.27
CA TRP A 275 -20.74 -8.43 28.04
C TRP A 275 -22.26 -8.27 28.03
N ASN A 276 -22.94 -8.61 29.13
CA ASN A 276 -24.40 -8.62 29.15
C ASN A 276 -25.02 -7.21 29.21
N THR A 277 -24.21 -6.18 29.50
CA THR A 277 -24.67 -4.78 29.65
C THR A 277 -23.71 -3.85 28.89
N PRO A 278 -23.74 -3.87 27.55
CA PRO A 278 -22.76 -3.16 26.73
C PRO A 278 -22.84 -1.63 26.87
N GLU A 279 -23.99 -1.07 27.24
CA GLU A 279 -24.15 0.37 27.48
C GLU A 279 -23.49 0.88 28.77
N ARG A 280 -23.02 -0.01 29.66
CA ARG A 280 -22.43 0.44 30.93
C ARG A 280 -21.05 1.09 30.70
N PRO A 281 -20.73 2.18 31.42
CA PRO A 281 -19.47 2.90 31.25
C PRO A 281 -18.21 2.02 31.38
N ILE A 282 -18.27 0.97 32.22
CA ILE A 282 -17.16 0.02 32.40
C ILE A 282 -16.93 -0.80 31.12
N ALA A 283 -17.99 -1.37 30.53
CA ALA A 283 -17.90 -2.10 29.26
C ALA A 283 -17.36 -1.20 28.13
N LEU A 284 -17.84 0.04 28.07
CA LEU A 284 -17.41 1.05 27.09
C LEU A 284 -15.94 1.46 27.25
N ALA A 285 -15.47 1.65 28.49
CA ALA A 285 -14.07 1.95 28.78
C ALA A 285 -13.15 0.77 28.44
N ILE A 286 -13.57 -0.45 28.76
CA ILE A 286 -12.86 -1.68 28.40
C ILE A 286 -12.79 -1.82 26.88
N ALA A 287 -13.90 -1.60 26.18
CA ALA A 287 -13.97 -1.62 24.73
C ALA A 287 -13.00 -0.60 24.09
N LEU A 288 -12.97 0.63 24.59
CA LEU A 288 -12.03 1.66 24.13
C LEU A 288 -10.57 1.25 24.38
N LEU A 289 -10.26 0.71 25.57
CA LEU A 289 -8.92 0.29 25.95
C LEU A 289 -8.41 -0.87 25.09
N PHE A 290 -9.23 -1.89 24.88
CA PHE A 290 -8.90 -3.02 24.00
C PHE A 290 -8.84 -2.61 22.53
N GLY A 291 -9.70 -1.69 22.10
CA GLY A 291 -9.63 -1.11 20.77
C GLY A 291 -8.32 -0.37 20.53
N PHE A 292 -7.87 0.42 21.51
CA PHE A 292 -6.59 1.10 21.49
C PHE A 292 -5.38 0.14 21.52
N SER A 293 -5.50 -0.95 22.29
CA SER A 293 -4.43 -1.95 22.45
C SER A 293 -4.40 -3.01 21.35
N GLY A 294 -5.34 -3.03 20.39
CA GLY A 294 -5.36 -4.02 19.31
C GLY A 294 -4.04 -4.11 18.50
N GLN A 295 -3.32 -2.98 18.37
CA GLN A 295 -1.97 -2.96 17.77
C GLN A 295 -0.89 -3.57 18.69
N LEU A 296 -1.04 -3.44 20.01
CA LEU A 296 -0.14 -4.06 21.00
C LEU A 296 -0.34 -5.57 21.04
N PHE A 297 -1.59 -6.05 20.98
CA PHE A 297 -1.88 -7.49 20.89
C PHE A 297 -1.34 -8.12 19.61
N SER A 298 -1.45 -7.44 18.46
CA SER A 298 -0.85 -7.92 17.21
C SER A 298 0.69 -8.02 17.31
N ARG A 299 1.34 -7.01 17.92
CA ARG A 299 2.79 -7.05 18.20
C ARG A 299 3.16 -8.16 19.18
N LEU A 300 2.39 -8.35 20.24
CA LEU A 300 2.60 -9.42 21.22
C LEU A 300 2.42 -10.81 20.59
N ALA A 301 1.40 -10.99 19.75
CA ALA A 301 1.18 -12.21 19.00
C ALA A 301 2.38 -12.49 18.08
N LEU A 302 2.81 -11.53 17.27
CA LEU A 302 3.98 -11.67 16.39
C LEU A 302 5.28 -11.96 17.17
N THR A 303 5.49 -11.34 18.34
CA THR A 303 6.64 -11.66 19.19
C THR A 303 6.54 -13.06 19.81
N ALA A 304 5.34 -13.50 20.18
CA ALA A 304 5.11 -14.84 20.71
C ALA A 304 5.32 -15.91 19.63
N THR A 305 4.82 -15.71 18.41
CA THR A 305 5.10 -16.61 17.28
C THR A 305 6.59 -16.60 16.94
N GLY A 306 7.25 -15.43 16.95
CA GLY A 306 8.68 -15.32 16.72
C GLY A 306 9.53 -16.10 17.74
N GLN A 307 9.10 -16.16 19.00
CA GLN A 307 9.73 -16.99 20.03
C GLN A 307 9.46 -18.49 19.82
N LEU A 308 8.28 -18.86 19.32
CA LEU A 308 7.93 -20.25 19.00
C LEU A 308 8.62 -20.76 17.73
N THR A 309 9.07 -19.88 16.85
CA THR A 309 9.77 -20.26 15.60
C THR A 309 11.30 -20.11 15.67
N ALA A 310 11.85 -19.60 16.77
CA ALA A 310 13.29 -19.51 16.95
C ALA A 310 13.90 -20.91 17.17
N PRO A 311 14.86 -21.37 16.35
CA PRO A 311 15.52 -22.65 16.58
C PRO A 311 16.31 -22.57 17.89
N ALA A 312 16.18 -23.61 18.72
CA ALA A 312 16.87 -23.70 20.01
C ALA A 312 18.39 -23.48 19.82
N PRO A 313 19.05 -22.65 20.64
CA PRO A 313 20.50 -22.50 20.57
C PRO A 313 21.15 -23.84 20.91
N GLY A 314 21.85 -24.42 19.92
CA GLY A 314 22.61 -25.65 20.10
C GLY A 314 23.66 -25.49 21.21
N PRO A 315 23.96 -26.56 21.96
CA PRO A 315 24.89 -26.49 23.09
C PRO A 315 26.27 -26.03 22.61
N ARG A 316 26.77 -24.94 23.20
CA ARG A 316 28.16 -24.51 23.03
C ARG A 316 29.06 -25.61 23.60
N ALA A 317 29.85 -26.23 22.73
CA ALA A 317 30.97 -27.07 23.14
C ALA A 317 31.98 -26.17 23.88
N VAL A 318 32.33 -26.60 25.10
CA VAL A 318 33.42 -26.07 25.93
C VAL A 318 34.74 -26.62 25.44
#